data_AF-A0A6P6XQ05-F1
#
_entry.id   AF-A0A6P6XQ05-F1
#
_cell.length_a   1.000
_cell.length_b   1.000
_cell.length_c   1.000
_cell.angle_alpha   90.00
_cell.angle_beta   90.00
_cell.angle_gamma   90.00
#
_symmetry.space_group_name_H-M   'P 1'
#
loop_
_entity.id
_entity.type
_entity.pdbx_description
1 polymer ?
#
loop_
_entity_poly.entity_id
_entity_poly.type
_entity_poly.pdbx_seq_one_letter_code
_entity_poly.pdbx_strand_id
1 'polypeptide(L)'
;MSAQICANVYSSEGAVCNRQELPAVFSAPVRADLINHIHTNMAKNARQPYAVSPNSGYQHSAESWGTGRALARIPRIKGSGTSRSGQGAFGNMCRDGGMYAPTKTYRRWHRKISKAEKRYAVASALACSAMSSLVQARGHKVSQVKEFPLVVETQALEGLKKTKEAVSLLKKLGCEKELKRIIETRTLRTGNSRLRHGKRRVRVGPLIVYSGKTDNMLAFRNIPGVDICHVSRLNLIKLAPGGVPGRFVIFSEEAMKQLNDVYASKKDFVIPSGLMTNPDVARIINSQEVQEVLRPAKEGALPKVENKNPLKNEKARETLAVAKL
;
A
#
# COMPACT_ATOMS: atom_id res chain seq x y z
N MET A 1 5.64 -3.78 -31.33
CA MET A 1 4.25 -3.94 -30.88
C MET A 1 4.23 -5.02 -29.81
N SER A 2 3.79 -4.70 -28.58
CA SER A 2 3.55 -5.72 -27.56
C SER A 2 2.36 -6.58 -28.00
N ALA A 3 2.46 -7.91 -27.89
CA ALA A 3 1.38 -8.82 -28.24
C ALA A 3 0.08 -8.43 -27.50
N GLN A 4 -1.05 -8.41 -28.21
CA GLN A 4 -2.36 -8.27 -27.60
C GLN A 4 -2.65 -9.55 -26.81
N ILE A 5 -2.74 -9.42 -25.48
CA ILE A 5 -3.03 -10.53 -24.58
C ILE A 5 -4.55 -10.55 -24.36
N CYS A 6 -5.17 -11.72 -24.48
CA CYS A 6 -6.58 -11.92 -24.18
C CYS A 6 -6.73 -12.61 -22.82
N ALA A 7 -7.79 -12.27 -22.09
CA ALA A 7 -8.21 -12.94 -20.87
C ALA A 7 -9.50 -13.75 -21.11
N ASN A 8 -9.63 -14.89 -20.43
CA ASN A 8 -10.89 -15.65 -20.46
C ASN A 8 -11.95 -14.98 -19.56
N VAL A 9 -13.21 -15.02 -20.02
CA VAL A 9 -14.39 -14.58 -19.27
C VAL A 9 -15.07 -15.81 -18.67
N TYR A 10 -15.32 -15.77 -17.37
CA TYR A 10 -15.92 -16.89 -16.63
C TYR A 10 -17.42 -16.70 -16.37
N SER A 11 -18.22 -17.77 -16.50
CA SER A 11 -19.62 -17.80 -16.09
C SER A 11 -19.81 -17.85 -14.58
N SER A 12 -21.07 -17.78 -14.14
CA SER A 12 -21.50 -18.07 -12.76
C SER A 12 -21.10 -19.46 -12.25
N GLU A 13 -20.81 -20.41 -13.14
CA GLU A 13 -20.34 -21.76 -12.81
C GLU A 13 -18.82 -21.86 -12.73
N GLY A 14 -18.11 -20.82 -13.16
CA GLY A 14 -16.65 -20.81 -13.27
C GLY A 14 -16.14 -21.50 -14.53
N ALA A 15 -16.99 -21.81 -15.51
CA ALA A 15 -16.58 -22.28 -16.83
C ALA A 15 -16.15 -21.10 -17.70
N VAL A 16 -15.30 -21.33 -18.71
CA VAL A 16 -14.91 -20.29 -19.67
C VAL A 16 -16.03 -20.13 -20.69
N CYS A 17 -16.52 -18.92 -20.86
CA CYS A 17 -17.60 -18.59 -21.81
C CYS A 17 -17.11 -17.83 -23.02
N ASN A 18 -16.24 -16.85 -22.80
CA ASN A 18 -15.77 -15.97 -23.87
C ASN A 18 -14.31 -15.59 -23.64
N ARG A 19 -13.69 -14.92 -24.62
CA ARG A 19 -12.38 -14.29 -24.49
C ARG A 19 -12.50 -12.81 -24.80
N GLN A 20 -11.76 -12.00 -24.04
CA GLN A 20 -11.75 -10.56 -24.20
C GLN A 20 -10.31 -10.05 -24.21
N GLU A 21 -10.03 -9.08 -25.06
CA GLU A 21 -8.73 -8.39 -25.09
C GLU A 21 -8.47 -7.62 -23.79
N LEU A 22 -7.22 -7.68 -23.30
CA LEU A 22 -6.79 -6.91 -22.15
C LEU A 22 -6.56 -5.43 -22.55
N PRO A 23 -7.16 -4.48 -21.82
CA PRO A 23 -6.87 -3.06 -21.91
C PRO A 23 -5.39 -2.71 -21.77
N ALA A 24 -4.97 -1.70 -22.52
CA ALA A 24 -3.58 -1.22 -22.54
C ALA A 24 -3.06 -0.78 -21.16
N VAL A 25 -3.96 -0.44 -20.22
CA VAL A 25 -3.58 -0.05 -18.84
C VAL A 25 -2.81 -1.14 -18.10
N PHE A 26 -3.04 -2.43 -18.41
CA PHE A 26 -2.31 -3.51 -17.76
C PHE A 26 -0.86 -3.64 -18.23
N SER A 27 -0.51 -3.00 -19.35
CA SER A 27 0.87 -2.89 -19.83
C SER A 27 1.61 -1.69 -19.22
N ALA A 28 0.96 -0.91 -18.36
CA ALA A 28 1.59 0.23 -17.70
C ALA A 28 2.77 -0.22 -16.80
N PRO A 29 3.87 0.54 -16.73
CA PRO A 29 4.99 0.23 -15.86
C PRO A 29 4.60 0.26 -14.39
N VAL A 30 5.17 -0.68 -13.64
CA VAL A 30 4.95 -0.83 -12.21
C VAL A 30 5.88 0.13 -11.45
N ARG A 31 5.29 1.09 -10.74
CA ARG A 31 6.01 2.07 -9.91
C ARG A 31 5.53 2.06 -8.47
N ALA A 32 6.11 1.18 -7.65
CA ALA A 32 5.74 1.04 -6.24
C ALA A 32 6.05 2.31 -5.40
N ASP A 33 7.14 3.00 -5.75
CA ASP A 33 7.53 4.31 -5.19
C ASP A 33 6.41 5.35 -5.36
N LEU A 34 5.91 5.50 -6.59
CA LEU A 34 4.88 6.46 -6.95
C LEU A 34 3.54 6.10 -6.30
N ILE A 35 3.17 4.82 -6.31
CA ILE A 35 1.96 4.31 -5.65
C ILE A 35 2.00 4.66 -4.16
N ASN A 36 3.10 4.36 -3.47
CA ASN A 36 3.22 4.62 -2.04
C ASN A 36 3.21 6.14 -1.73
N HIS A 37 3.93 6.94 -2.52
CA HIS A 37 3.96 8.39 -2.36
C HIS A 37 2.56 9.01 -2.46
N ILE A 38 1.83 8.64 -3.52
CA ILE A 38 0.49 9.17 -3.79
C ILE A 38 -0.51 8.62 -2.78
N HIS A 39 -0.47 7.33 -2.47
CA HIS A 39 -1.34 6.73 -1.46
C HIS A 39 -1.17 7.45 -0.11
N THR A 40 0.07 7.69 0.32
CA THR A 40 0.37 8.38 1.57
C THR A 40 -0.22 9.79 1.60
N ASN A 41 -0.13 10.54 0.50
CA ASN A 41 -0.69 11.88 0.40
C ASN A 41 -2.22 11.88 0.27
N MET A 42 -2.81 10.89 -0.42
CA MET A 42 -4.26 10.71 -0.49
C MET A 42 -4.85 10.33 0.86
N ALA A 43 -4.20 9.42 1.60
CA ALA A 43 -4.63 9.00 2.93
C ALA A 43 -4.63 10.15 3.94
N LYS A 44 -3.69 11.10 3.84
CA LYS A 44 -3.69 12.33 4.65
C LYS A 44 -4.95 13.17 4.43
N ASN A 45 -5.55 13.14 3.24
CA ASN A 45 -6.70 13.98 2.91
C ASN A 45 -8.00 13.54 3.57
N ALA A 46 -8.11 12.29 4.03
CA ALA A 46 -9.29 11.78 4.75
C ALA A 46 -9.25 12.08 6.26
N ARG A 47 -8.17 12.69 6.76
CA ARG A 47 -8.01 12.95 8.19
C ARG A 47 -8.88 14.12 8.63
N GLN A 48 -9.54 13.96 9.77
CA GLN A 48 -10.24 15.04 10.45
C GLN A 48 -9.25 15.86 11.32
N PRO A 49 -9.30 17.20 11.27
CA PRO A 49 -8.53 18.06 12.17
C PRO A 49 -8.84 17.78 13.64
N TYR A 50 -7.82 17.86 14.50
CA TYR A 50 -7.98 17.82 15.95
C TYR A 50 -7.05 18.87 16.58
N ALA A 51 -7.50 19.47 17.68
CA ALA A 51 -6.79 20.52 18.39
C ALA A 51 -7.13 20.48 19.88
N VAL A 52 -6.25 21.07 20.70
CA VAL A 52 -6.52 21.32 22.13
C VAL A 52 -7.26 22.66 22.24
N SER A 53 -8.15 22.80 23.23
CA SER A 53 -8.82 24.08 23.49
C SER A 53 -7.79 25.20 23.71
N PRO A 54 -7.95 26.39 23.09
CA PRO A 54 -6.99 27.48 23.21
C PRO A 54 -6.68 27.90 24.65
N ASN A 55 -7.69 27.81 25.53
CA ASN A 55 -7.58 28.26 26.93
C ASN A 55 -7.23 27.12 27.91
N SER A 56 -6.95 25.91 27.41
CA SER A 56 -6.60 24.77 28.28
C SER A 56 -5.31 25.04 29.04
N GLY A 57 -5.38 24.99 30.37
CA GLY A 57 -4.28 25.33 31.27
C GLY A 57 -4.06 26.83 31.51
N TYR A 58 -4.89 27.70 30.91
CA TYR A 58 -4.81 29.17 31.03
C TYR A 58 -6.09 29.81 31.61
N GLN A 59 -6.98 29.01 32.21
CA GLN A 59 -8.22 29.51 32.82
C GLN A 59 -8.02 30.11 34.22
N HIS A 60 -6.86 29.86 34.85
CA HIS A 60 -6.56 30.34 36.19
C HIS A 60 -5.97 31.76 36.16
N SER A 61 -6.24 32.55 37.20
CA SER A 61 -5.47 33.77 37.49
C SER A 61 -4.25 33.41 38.34
N ALA A 62 -3.06 33.58 37.77
CA ALA A 62 -1.80 33.20 38.40
C ALA A 62 -0.68 34.17 38.02
N GLU A 63 0.20 34.48 38.97
CA GLU A 63 1.35 35.37 38.76
C GLU A 63 2.58 34.80 39.47
N SER A 64 3.77 35.11 38.94
CA SER A 64 5.02 34.70 39.58
C SER A 64 5.25 35.54 40.83
N TRP A 65 5.66 34.89 41.92
CA TRP A 65 5.97 35.61 43.16
C TRP A 65 7.36 36.24 43.18
N GLY A 66 8.13 36.13 42.09
CA GLY A 66 9.49 36.65 42.00
C GLY A 66 10.48 35.88 42.88
N THR A 67 11.59 36.53 43.23
CA THR A 67 12.65 35.97 44.10
C THR A 67 12.33 36.17 45.58
N GLY A 68 13.12 35.54 46.46
CA GLY A 68 13.07 35.81 47.92
C GLY A 68 12.06 35.01 48.72
N ARG A 69 11.39 34.00 48.12
CA ARG A 69 10.41 33.13 48.82
C ARG A 69 10.82 31.65 48.86
N ALA A 70 12.09 31.34 48.60
CA ALA A 70 12.62 29.97 48.50
C ALA A 70 11.80 29.04 47.57
N LEU A 71 11.20 29.60 46.51
CA LEU A 71 10.35 28.91 45.56
C LEU A 71 10.78 29.25 44.12
N ALA A 72 10.52 28.31 43.20
CA ALA A 72 10.75 28.54 41.78
C ALA A 72 9.86 29.68 41.23
N ARG A 73 10.38 30.43 40.26
CA ARG A 73 9.76 31.64 39.66
C ARG A 73 8.59 31.35 38.70
N ILE A 74 7.92 30.21 38.85
CA ILE A 74 6.77 29.81 38.05
C ILE A 74 5.52 30.59 38.52
N PRO A 75 4.61 31.02 37.62
CA PRO A 75 3.33 31.61 38.01
C PRO A 75 2.54 30.70 38.95
N ARG A 76 2.02 31.25 40.05
CA ARG A 76 1.25 30.51 41.06
C ARG A 76 -0.16 31.05 41.20
N ILE A 77 -1.12 30.15 41.40
CA ILE A 77 -2.55 30.50 41.53
C ILE A 77 -2.75 31.35 42.79
N LYS A 78 -3.43 32.48 42.62
CA LYS A 78 -3.74 33.42 43.71
C LYS A 78 -4.83 32.85 44.63
N GLY A 79 -4.89 33.36 45.86
CA GLY A 79 -5.90 32.99 46.85
C GLY A 79 -5.36 32.10 47.98
N SER A 80 -6.26 31.67 48.85
CA SER A 80 -6.01 30.84 50.04
C SER A 80 -7.21 29.93 50.32
N GLY A 81 -7.06 28.97 51.24
CA GLY A 81 -8.18 28.13 51.70
C GLY A 81 -8.55 26.96 50.77
N THR A 82 -7.85 26.77 49.66
CA THR A 82 -8.01 25.59 48.79
C THR A 82 -6.66 24.92 48.52
N SER A 83 -6.65 23.60 48.33
CA SER A 83 -5.43 22.83 48.02
C SER A 83 -4.73 23.28 46.72
N ARG A 84 -5.45 23.97 45.84
CA ARG A 84 -4.96 24.50 44.57
C ARG A 84 -4.24 25.86 44.71
N SER A 85 -4.49 26.59 45.79
CA SER A 85 -3.88 27.91 46.05
C SER A 85 -2.36 27.78 46.19
N GLY A 86 -1.59 28.68 45.58
CA GLY A 86 -0.12 28.65 45.61
C GLY A 86 0.56 27.57 44.76
N GLN A 87 -0.19 26.70 44.05
CA GLN A 87 0.37 25.75 43.09
C GLN A 87 0.80 26.43 41.79
N GLY A 88 1.81 25.85 41.11
CA GLY A 88 2.28 26.34 39.81
C GLY A 88 1.25 26.16 38.69
N ALA A 89 1.16 27.15 37.80
CA ALA A 89 0.21 27.21 36.70
C ALA A 89 0.90 27.67 35.39
N PHE A 90 0.14 27.61 34.28
CA PHE A 90 0.51 27.99 32.91
C PHE A 90 1.64 27.18 32.25
N GLY A 91 2.73 26.89 32.96
CA GLY A 91 3.88 26.19 32.43
C GLY A 91 3.56 24.75 32.01
N ASN A 92 4.18 24.29 30.93
CA ASN A 92 4.05 22.92 30.43
C ASN A 92 4.62 21.86 31.38
N MET A 93 5.54 22.25 32.28
CA MET A 93 6.05 21.40 33.36
C MET A 93 5.10 21.34 34.57
N CYS A 94 4.10 22.22 34.63
CA CYS A 94 3.15 22.29 35.74
C CYS A 94 1.97 21.34 35.52
N ARG A 95 1.48 20.74 36.61
CA ARG A 95 0.25 19.95 36.59
C ARG A 95 -0.95 20.83 36.18
N ASP A 96 -1.67 20.38 35.16
CA ASP A 96 -2.80 21.09 34.53
C ASP A 96 -2.40 22.46 33.91
N GLY A 97 -1.11 22.66 33.64
CA GLY A 97 -0.61 23.80 32.88
C GLY A 97 -0.82 23.64 31.36
N GLY A 98 -0.52 24.70 30.61
CA GLY A 98 -0.67 24.69 29.16
C GLY A 98 0.39 23.83 28.48
N MET A 99 -0.02 23.00 27.53
CA MET A 99 0.91 22.19 26.74
C MET A 99 1.80 23.08 25.84
N TYR A 100 3.09 22.75 25.73
CA TYR A 100 3.98 23.40 24.76
C TYR A 100 3.57 23.08 23.32
N ALA A 101 3.58 24.09 22.45
CA ALA A 101 3.16 23.99 21.05
C ALA A 101 1.80 23.27 20.86
N PRO A 102 0.70 23.84 21.41
CA PRO A 102 -0.60 23.18 21.39
C PRO A 102 -1.06 22.93 19.96
N THR A 103 -1.61 21.75 19.69
CA THR A 103 -2.11 21.38 18.36
C THR A 103 -3.17 22.37 17.90
N LYS A 104 -3.01 22.91 16.69
CA LYS A 104 -3.91 23.89 16.09
C LYS A 104 -4.74 23.27 14.98
N THR A 105 -5.96 23.78 14.81
CA THR A 105 -6.87 23.36 13.73
C THR A 105 -6.31 23.66 12.34
N TYR A 106 -5.61 24.79 12.19
CA TYR A 106 -5.02 25.25 10.93
C TYR A 106 -3.71 24.55 10.52
N ARG A 107 -3.33 23.44 11.17
CA ARG A 107 -2.24 22.58 10.69
C ARG A 107 -2.49 22.19 9.22
N ARG A 108 -1.45 22.09 8.39
CA ARG A 108 -1.57 21.60 7.01
C ARG A 108 -1.88 20.09 6.96
N TRP A 109 -3.17 19.75 7.07
CA TRP A 109 -3.67 18.37 7.04
C TRP A 109 -3.64 17.78 5.62
N HIS A 110 -4.20 18.52 4.67
CA HIS A 110 -4.39 18.06 3.30
C HIS A 110 -3.15 18.30 2.43
N ARG A 111 -2.96 17.42 1.44
CA ARG A 111 -1.90 17.48 0.44
C ARG A 111 -2.53 17.47 -0.96
N LYS A 112 -2.23 18.52 -1.73
CA LYS A 112 -2.52 18.57 -3.16
C LYS A 112 -1.57 17.60 -3.87
N ILE A 113 -2.11 16.88 -4.85
CA ILE A 113 -1.39 15.88 -5.65
C ILE A 113 -1.80 16.11 -7.10
N SER A 114 -0.87 15.96 -8.03
CA SER A 114 -1.17 16.12 -9.44
C SER A 114 -2.20 15.08 -9.91
N LYS A 115 -3.08 15.48 -10.83
CA LYS A 115 -4.05 14.56 -11.45
C LYS A 115 -3.33 13.51 -12.30
N ALA A 116 -2.26 13.89 -13.00
CA ALA A 116 -1.47 12.99 -13.83
C ALA A 116 -0.78 11.91 -13.00
N GLU A 117 -0.13 12.31 -11.90
CA GLU A 117 0.48 11.39 -10.92
C GLU A 117 -0.55 10.38 -10.38
N LYS A 118 -1.72 10.86 -9.94
CA LYS A 118 -2.80 9.98 -9.46
C LYS A 118 -3.22 8.96 -10.51
N ARG A 119 -3.41 9.41 -11.76
CA ARG A 119 -3.78 8.53 -12.88
C ARG A 119 -2.69 7.50 -13.17
N TYR A 120 -1.41 7.90 -13.11
CA TYR A 120 -0.28 6.99 -13.25
C TYR A 120 -0.30 5.93 -12.16
N ALA A 121 -0.40 6.29 -10.88
CA ALA A 121 -0.40 5.29 -9.81
C ALA A 121 -1.61 4.34 -9.88
N VAL A 122 -2.78 4.81 -10.32
CA VAL A 122 -3.93 3.92 -10.55
C VAL A 122 -3.63 2.95 -11.70
N ALA A 123 -3.02 3.41 -12.80
CA ALA A 123 -2.60 2.55 -13.90
C ALA A 123 -1.56 1.50 -13.45
N SER A 124 -0.52 1.91 -12.74
CA SER A 124 0.48 0.99 -12.18
C SER A 124 -0.12 -0.01 -11.19
N ALA A 125 -1.08 0.42 -10.35
CA ALA A 125 -1.74 -0.48 -9.42
C ALA A 125 -2.63 -1.52 -10.11
N LEU A 126 -3.28 -1.14 -11.23
CA LEU A 126 -4.04 -2.07 -12.08
C LEU A 126 -3.11 -3.08 -12.76
N ALA A 127 -2.01 -2.63 -13.36
CA ALA A 127 -0.99 -3.52 -13.92
C ALA A 127 -0.49 -4.53 -12.87
N CYS A 128 -0.26 -4.10 -11.63
CA CYS A 128 0.09 -5.01 -10.54
C CYS A 128 -0.98 -6.06 -10.20
N SER A 129 -2.25 -5.74 -10.37
CA SER A 129 -3.35 -6.67 -10.06
C SER A 129 -3.50 -7.80 -11.08
N ALA A 130 -2.96 -7.62 -12.30
CA ALA A 130 -2.92 -8.66 -13.33
C ALA A 130 -1.78 -9.67 -13.11
N MET A 131 -0.78 -9.36 -12.29
CA MET A 131 0.35 -10.27 -12.03
C MET A 131 0.10 -11.13 -10.79
N SER A 132 -0.01 -12.45 -11.00
CA SER A 132 -0.25 -13.42 -9.93
C SER A 132 0.82 -13.38 -8.82
N SER A 133 2.09 -13.19 -9.19
CA SER A 133 3.22 -13.11 -8.27
C SER A 133 3.08 -11.95 -7.27
N LEU A 134 2.70 -10.75 -7.74
CA LEU A 134 2.50 -9.59 -6.87
C LEU A 134 1.27 -9.74 -5.99
N VAL A 135 0.19 -10.34 -6.51
CA VAL A 135 -1.03 -10.61 -5.74
C VAL A 135 -0.78 -11.60 -4.60
N GLN A 136 0.01 -12.65 -4.88
CA GLN A 136 0.43 -13.61 -3.87
C GLN A 136 1.42 -13.01 -2.87
N ALA A 137 2.38 -12.21 -3.32
CA ALA A 137 3.36 -11.53 -2.46
C ALA A 137 2.68 -10.60 -1.44
N ARG A 138 1.57 -9.95 -1.82
CA ARG A 138 0.74 -9.18 -0.89
C ARG A 138 0.08 -10.04 0.20
N GLY A 139 -0.10 -11.33 -0.07
CA GLY A 139 -0.65 -12.31 0.87
C GLY A 139 -2.11 -12.71 0.62
N HIS A 140 -2.65 -12.46 -0.58
CA HIS A 140 -3.93 -13.05 -0.99
C HIS A 140 -3.77 -14.55 -1.28
N LYS A 141 -4.73 -15.38 -0.86
CA LYS A 141 -4.70 -16.84 -1.03
C LYS A 141 -5.44 -17.23 -2.30
N VAL A 142 -4.72 -17.13 -3.42
CA VAL A 142 -5.29 -17.26 -4.77
C VAL A 142 -4.77 -18.46 -5.55
N SER A 143 -4.27 -19.50 -4.86
CA SER A 143 -3.69 -20.69 -5.50
C SER A 143 -4.66 -21.48 -6.38
N GLN A 144 -5.97 -21.34 -6.16
CA GLN A 144 -7.05 -22.05 -6.88
C GLN A 144 -7.74 -21.15 -7.92
N VAL A 145 -7.35 -19.88 -8.01
CA VAL A 145 -7.88 -18.96 -9.03
C VAL A 145 -7.24 -19.32 -10.37
N LYS A 146 -8.07 -19.41 -11.41
CA LYS A 146 -7.66 -19.96 -12.72
C LYS A 146 -6.73 -19.03 -13.49
N GLU A 147 -7.01 -17.71 -13.49
CA GLU A 147 -6.32 -16.73 -14.31
C GLU A 147 -6.30 -15.34 -13.65
N PHE A 148 -5.35 -14.49 -14.07
CA PHE A 148 -5.26 -13.08 -13.72
C PHE A 148 -5.07 -12.21 -14.97
N PRO A 149 -5.78 -11.08 -15.08
CA PRO A 149 -6.87 -10.61 -14.20
C PRO A 149 -8.11 -11.51 -14.31
N LEU A 150 -8.86 -11.66 -13.22
CA LEU A 150 -10.07 -12.49 -13.23
C LEU A 150 -11.26 -11.70 -13.78
N VAL A 151 -11.80 -12.14 -14.92
CA VAL A 151 -12.95 -11.50 -15.58
C VAL A 151 -14.17 -12.42 -15.51
N VAL A 152 -15.29 -11.89 -15.04
CA VAL A 152 -16.56 -12.61 -14.87
C VAL A 152 -17.62 -11.97 -15.74
N GLU A 153 -18.50 -12.78 -16.32
CA GLU A 153 -19.65 -12.31 -17.08
C GLU A 153 -20.46 -11.26 -16.30
N THR A 154 -20.86 -10.18 -16.95
CA THR A 154 -21.51 -9.04 -16.28
C THR A 154 -22.81 -9.45 -15.60
N GLN A 155 -23.66 -10.25 -16.25
CA GLN A 155 -24.92 -10.69 -15.67
C GLN A 155 -24.71 -11.57 -14.43
N ALA A 156 -23.71 -12.46 -14.47
CA ALA A 156 -23.37 -13.35 -13.37
C ALA A 156 -22.83 -12.60 -12.14
N LEU A 157 -22.14 -11.47 -12.34
CA LEU A 157 -21.54 -10.69 -11.25
C LEU A 157 -22.49 -9.59 -10.74
N GLU A 158 -23.01 -8.76 -11.64
CA GLU A 158 -23.78 -7.55 -11.31
C GLU A 158 -25.27 -7.85 -11.05
N GLY A 159 -25.80 -8.96 -11.60
CA GLY A 159 -27.20 -9.37 -11.42
C GLY A 159 -27.53 -9.97 -10.05
N LEU A 160 -26.52 -10.24 -9.22
CA LEU A 160 -26.67 -10.89 -7.93
C LEU A 160 -27.36 -9.98 -6.91
N LYS A 161 -28.48 -10.48 -6.34
CA LYS A 161 -29.24 -9.76 -5.32
C LYS A 161 -28.96 -10.29 -3.91
N LYS A 162 -28.67 -11.58 -3.76
CA LYS A 162 -28.48 -12.22 -2.46
C LYS A 162 -27.01 -12.49 -2.16
N THR A 163 -26.63 -12.26 -0.90
CA THR A 163 -25.27 -12.53 -0.40
C THR A 163 -24.88 -14.00 -0.50
N LYS A 164 -25.85 -14.93 -0.34
CA LYS A 164 -25.63 -16.37 -0.47
C LYS A 164 -25.15 -16.75 -1.88
N GLU A 165 -25.73 -16.12 -2.90
CA GLU A 165 -25.39 -16.33 -4.31
C GLU A 165 -24.01 -15.71 -4.62
N ALA A 166 -23.71 -14.53 -4.08
CA ALA A 166 -22.38 -13.93 -4.19
C ALA A 166 -21.28 -14.80 -3.57
N VAL A 167 -21.53 -15.39 -2.40
CA VAL A 167 -20.57 -16.32 -1.76
C VAL A 167 -20.40 -17.61 -2.56
N SER A 168 -21.48 -18.16 -3.13
CA SER A 168 -21.37 -19.38 -3.96
C SER A 168 -20.59 -19.11 -5.24
N LEU A 169 -20.80 -17.98 -5.90
CA LEU A 169 -20.03 -17.56 -7.07
C LEU A 169 -18.54 -17.43 -6.74
N LEU A 170 -18.17 -16.72 -5.67
CA LEU A 170 -16.77 -16.56 -5.28
C LEU A 170 -16.09 -17.91 -4.95
N LYS A 171 -16.82 -18.86 -4.36
CA LYS A 171 -16.31 -20.22 -4.14
C LYS A 171 -16.03 -20.95 -5.46
N LYS A 172 -16.97 -20.90 -6.41
CA LYS A 172 -16.82 -21.51 -7.75
C LYS A 172 -15.65 -20.92 -8.53
N LEU A 173 -15.36 -19.63 -8.35
CA LEU A 173 -14.20 -18.95 -8.93
C LEU A 173 -12.86 -19.25 -8.24
N GLY A 174 -12.83 -20.16 -7.26
CA GLY A 174 -11.60 -20.55 -6.56
C GLY A 174 -11.16 -19.59 -5.45
N CYS A 175 -12.03 -18.65 -5.02
CA CYS A 175 -11.73 -17.67 -3.98
C CYS A 175 -12.02 -18.16 -2.55
N GLU A 176 -12.33 -19.45 -2.37
CA GLU A 176 -12.72 -19.99 -1.06
C GLU A 176 -11.64 -19.81 0.01
N LYS A 177 -10.38 -20.12 -0.33
CA LYS A 177 -9.23 -19.95 0.59
C LYS A 177 -9.04 -18.48 0.99
N GLU A 178 -9.28 -17.57 0.05
CA GLU A 178 -9.19 -16.14 0.31
C GLU A 178 -10.31 -15.66 1.25
N LEU A 179 -11.54 -16.14 1.07
CA LEU A 179 -12.64 -15.84 1.99
C LEU A 179 -12.40 -16.40 3.39
N LYS A 180 -11.89 -17.64 3.50
CA LYS A 180 -11.52 -18.25 4.80
C LYS A 180 -10.45 -17.42 5.52
N ARG A 181 -9.39 -17.01 4.82
CA ARG A 181 -8.34 -16.11 5.36
C ARG A 181 -8.92 -14.83 5.96
N ILE A 182 -9.89 -14.22 5.30
CA ILE A 182 -10.50 -12.97 5.77
C ILE A 182 -11.30 -13.21 7.05
N ILE A 183 -12.06 -14.29 7.12
CA ILE A 183 -12.88 -14.65 8.29
C ILE A 183 -11.98 -14.97 9.49
N GLU A 184 -10.95 -15.80 9.31
CA GLU A 184 -10.01 -16.20 10.36
C GLU A 184 -9.21 -15.01 10.92
N THR A 185 -8.92 -14.02 10.09
CA THR A 185 -8.12 -12.85 10.50
C THR A 185 -8.92 -11.78 11.25
N ARG A 186 -10.22 -12.01 11.45
CA ARG A 186 -11.10 -11.09 12.21
C ARG A 186 -10.74 -11.11 13.69
N THR A 187 -9.91 -10.16 14.10
CA THR A 187 -9.36 -10.07 15.46
C THR A 187 -9.76 -8.76 16.14
N LEU A 188 -9.70 -8.72 17.47
CA LEU A 188 -9.88 -7.49 18.22
C LEU A 188 -8.70 -6.53 17.96
N ARG A 189 -8.99 -5.23 17.86
CA ARG A 189 -7.96 -4.19 17.79
C ARG A 189 -7.28 -4.06 19.16
N THR A 190 -5.96 -3.89 19.14
CA THR A 190 -5.15 -3.63 20.33
C THR A 190 -5.06 -2.12 20.61
N GLY A 191 -4.88 -1.77 21.89
CA GLY A 191 -4.68 -0.39 22.35
C GLY A 191 -5.89 0.55 22.15
N ASN A 192 -5.62 1.86 22.24
CA ASN A 192 -6.64 2.93 22.19
C ASN A 192 -7.42 3.00 20.87
N SER A 193 -6.90 2.39 19.79
CA SER A 193 -7.59 2.26 18.51
C SER A 193 -8.91 1.50 18.63
N ARG A 194 -9.03 0.60 19.63
CA ARG A 194 -10.26 -0.14 19.96
C ARG A 194 -11.40 0.78 20.38
N LEU A 195 -11.07 1.87 21.10
CA LEU A 195 -12.03 2.87 21.57
C LEU A 195 -12.41 3.87 20.47
N ARG A 196 -11.47 4.19 19.57
CA ARG A 196 -11.67 5.26 18.56
C ARG A 196 -12.28 4.79 17.23
N HIS A 197 -11.88 3.62 16.73
CA HIS A 197 -12.17 3.18 15.36
C HIS A 197 -12.90 1.84 15.29
N GLY A 198 -13.50 1.42 16.41
CA GLY A 198 -14.24 0.17 16.53
C GLY A 198 -13.40 -1.01 17.05
N LYS A 199 -14.11 -2.05 17.50
CA LYS A 199 -13.50 -3.16 18.26
C LYS A 199 -12.69 -4.14 17.43
N ARG A 200 -13.04 -4.37 16.16
CA ARG A 200 -12.47 -5.45 15.33
C ARG A 200 -11.69 -4.90 14.13
N ARG A 201 -10.71 -5.66 13.66
CA ARG A 201 -10.01 -5.47 12.38
C ARG A 201 -10.15 -6.74 11.56
N VAL A 202 -10.12 -6.58 10.24
CA VAL A 202 -10.22 -7.66 9.26
C VAL A 202 -9.21 -7.37 8.16
N ARG A 203 -8.62 -8.40 7.55
CA ARG A 203 -7.75 -8.19 6.38
C ARG A 203 -8.56 -7.79 5.16
N VAL A 204 -7.92 -7.00 4.30
CA VAL A 204 -8.51 -6.61 3.02
C VAL A 204 -8.56 -7.82 2.08
N GLY A 205 -9.71 -8.05 1.47
CA GLY A 205 -10.01 -9.13 0.54
C GLY A 205 -10.05 -8.68 -0.92
N PRO A 206 -10.72 -9.45 -1.80
CA PRO A 206 -10.84 -9.09 -3.21
C PRO A 206 -11.55 -7.75 -3.40
N LEU A 207 -11.17 -7.02 -4.44
CA LEU A 207 -11.89 -5.86 -4.94
C LEU A 207 -12.74 -6.28 -6.13
N ILE A 208 -14.03 -5.98 -6.10
CA ILE A 208 -14.94 -6.25 -7.22
C ILE A 208 -15.13 -4.96 -8.00
N VAL A 209 -14.83 -5.01 -9.30
CA VAL A 209 -14.90 -3.87 -10.22
C VAL A 209 -16.02 -4.07 -11.22
N TYR A 210 -16.91 -3.07 -11.33
CA TYR A 210 -18.16 -3.17 -12.08
C TYR A 210 -18.45 -1.92 -12.91
N SER A 211 -19.30 -2.10 -13.91
CA SER A 211 -19.68 -1.11 -14.94
C SER A 211 -21.11 -0.60 -14.79
N GLY A 212 -22.00 -1.42 -14.23
CA GLY A 212 -23.44 -1.16 -14.20
C GLY A 212 -23.84 0.21 -13.63
N LYS A 213 -24.93 0.75 -14.19
CA LYS A 213 -25.52 2.04 -13.80
C LYS A 213 -26.03 2.08 -12.36
N THR A 214 -26.33 0.92 -11.78
CA THR A 214 -26.80 0.81 -10.40
C THR A 214 -25.60 0.76 -9.46
N ASP A 215 -25.45 1.80 -8.63
CA ASP A 215 -24.31 1.99 -7.73
C ASP A 215 -24.19 0.97 -6.59
N ASN A 216 -25.11 0.00 -6.49
CA ASN A 216 -25.29 -0.83 -5.31
C ASN A 216 -25.29 -2.32 -5.64
N MET A 217 -24.09 -2.89 -5.75
CA MET A 217 -23.85 -4.34 -5.63
C MET A 217 -24.08 -4.82 -4.18
N LEU A 218 -25.34 -4.77 -3.72
CA LEU A 218 -25.73 -5.07 -2.33
C LEU A 218 -25.32 -6.47 -1.89
N ALA A 219 -25.29 -7.43 -2.81
CA ALA A 219 -24.94 -8.83 -2.52
C ALA A 219 -23.51 -8.99 -1.96
N PHE A 220 -22.57 -8.11 -2.30
CA PHE A 220 -21.17 -8.23 -1.88
C PHE A 220 -20.83 -7.42 -0.62
N ARG A 221 -21.62 -6.39 -0.28
CA ARG A 221 -21.32 -5.46 0.83
C ARG A 221 -21.22 -6.13 2.19
N ASN A 222 -22.00 -7.20 2.41
CA ASN A 222 -22.03 -7.91 3.71
C ASN A 222 -20.91 -8.94 3.86
N ILE A 223 -20.16 -9.24 2.79
CA ILE A 223 -19.05 -10.18 2.85
C ILE A 223 -17.84 -9.44 3.45
N PRO A 224 -17.26 -9.93 4.56
CA PRO A 224 -16.16 -9.22 5.21
C PRO A 224 -14.96 -9.12 4.27
N GLY A 225 -14.31 -7.95 4.28
CA GLY A 225 -13.08 -7.67 3.52
C GLY A 225 -13.25 -7.51 2.00
N VAL A 226 -14.40 -7.85 1.44
CA VAL A 226 -14.71 -7.60 0.03
C VAL A 226 -15.09 -6.14 -0.15
N ASP A 227 -14.39 -5.44 -1.03
CA ASP A 227 -14.75 -4.07 -1.41
C ASP A 227 -15.29 -4.06 -2.84
N ILE A 228 -16.06 -3.03 -3.14
CA ILE A 228 -16.66 -2.81 -4.45
C ILE A 228 -16.18 -1.46 -4.99
N CYS A 229 -15.92 -1.36 -6.29
CA CYS A 229 -15.55 -0.10 -6.95
C CYS A 229 -16.11 -0.03 -8.37
N HIS A 230 -16.69 1.11 -8.74
CA HIS A 230 -17.08 1.37 -10.12
C HIS A 230 -15.86 1.69 -10.99
N VAL A 231 -15.86 1.27 -12.25
CA VAL A 231 -14.72 1.42 -13.19
C VAL A 231 -14.36 2.89 -13.44
N SER A 232 -15.36 3.75 -13.62
CA SER A 232 -15.13 5.19 -13.84
C SER A 232 -14.55 5.91 -12.61
N ARG A 233 -14.70 5.33 -11.41
CA ARG A 233 -14.30 5.92 -10.12
C ARG A 233 -13.26 5.08 -9.38
N LEU A 234 -12.36 4.44 -10.12
CA LEU A 234 -11.26 3.66 -9.55
C LEU A 234 -10.41 4.51 -8.60
N ASN A 235 -10.30 4.04 -7.36
CA ASN A 235 -9.61 4.73 -6.29
C ASN A 235 -8.33 3.97 -5.91
N LEU A 236 -7.19 4.67 -5.91
CA LEU A 236 -5.90 4.12 -5.50
C LEU A 236 -5.93 3.54 -4.07
N ILE A 237 -6.68 4.14 -3.14
CA ILE A 237 -6.79 3.64 -1.75
C ILE A 237 -7.41 2.24 -1.73
N LYS A 238 -8.35 1.97 -2.64
CA LYS A 238 -8.98 0.64 -2.76
C LYS A 238 -8.11 -0.34 -3.55
N LEU A 239 -7.40 0.11 -4.60
CA LEU A 239 -6.53 -0.75 -5.41
C LEU A 239 -5.21 -1.12 -4.72
N ALA A 240 -4.63 -0.19 -3.97
CA ALA A 240 -3.37 -0.37 -3.25
C ALA A 240 -3.51 0.02 -1.76
N PRO A 241 -4.33 -0.72 -0.97
CA PRO A 241 -4.52 -0.41 0.45
C PRO A 241 -3.18 -0.41 1.19
N GLY A 242 -2.92 0.65 1.94
CA GLY A 242 -1.66 0.80 2.68
C GLY A 242 -0.46 1.17 1.81
N GLY A 243 -0.66 1.55 0.54
CA GLY A 243 0.40 1.92 -0.38
C GLY A 243 1.13 0.74 -1.02
N VAL A 244 0.70 -0.49 -0.72
CA VAL A 244 1.23 -1.72 -1.31
C VAL A 244 0.35 -2.12 -2.50
N PRO A 245 0.90 -2.30 -3.72
CA PRO A 245 0.15 -2.72 -4.90
C PRO A 245 -0.17 -4.24 -4.90
N GLY A 246 -0.78 -4.74 -5.96
CA GLY A 246 -1.08 -6.18 -6.10
C GLY A 246 -2.27 -6.64 -5.25
N ARG A 247 -3.32 -5.83 -5.13
CA ARG A 247 -4.59 -6.34 -4.57
C ARG A 247 -5.21 -7.32 -5.56
N PHE A 248 -5.85 -8.37 -5.06
CA PHE A 248 -6.66 -9.25 -5.92
C PHE A 248 -7.92 -8.51 -6.37
N VAL A 249 -8.12 -8.38 -7.69
CA VAL A 249 -9.24 -7.66 -8.31
C VAL A 249 -10.01 -8.62 -9.23
N ILE A 250 -11.33 -8.57 -9.14
CA ILE A 250 -12.29 -9.30 -9.99
C ILE A 250 -13.05 -8.26 -10.80
N PHE A 251 -13.03 -8.40 -12.13
CA PHE A 251 -13.70 -7.47 -13.05
C PHE A 251 -14.97 -8.10 -13.62
N SER A 252 -16.02 -7.31 -13.84
CA SER A 252 -17.06 -7.69 -14.81
C SER A 252 -16.52 -7.54 -16.23
N GLU A 253 -17.08 -8.30 -17.17
CA GLU A 253 -16.72 -8.23 -18.59
C GLU A 253 -16.90 -6.80 -19.14
N GLU A 254 -18.05 -6.18 -18.88
CA GLU A 254 -18.29 -4.80 -19.29
C GLU A 254 -17.33 -3.81 -18.62
N ALA A 255 -17.04 -4.01 -17.34
CA ALA A 255 -16.04 -3.19 -16.63
C ALA A 255 -14.67 -3.27 -17.31
N MET A 256 -14.32 -4.46 -17.80
CA MET A 256 -13.07 -4.68 -18.47
C MET A 256 -13.04 -3.97 -19.84
N LYS A 257 -14.16 -3.95 -20.58
CA LYS A 257 -14.28 -3.22 -21.86
C LYS A 257 -14.19 -1.72 -21.65
N GLN A 258 -14.96 -1.18 -20.71
CA GLN A 258 -15.01 0.25 -20.40
C GLN A 258 -13.69 0.83 -19.90
N LEU A 259 -12.76 0.00 -19.41
CA LEU A 259 -11.46 0.49 -18.94
C LEU A 259 -10.68 1.20 -20.06
N ASN A 260 -10.76 0.73 -21.31
CA ASN A 260 -10.13 1.42 -22.44
C ASN A 260 -10.72 2.82 -22.63
N ASP A 261 -12.05 2.94 -22.65
CA ASP A 261 -12.76 4.21 -22.83
C ASP A 261 -12.49 5.19 -21.68
N VAL A 262 -12.41 4.70 -20.44
CA VAL A 262 -12.09 5.50 -19.26
C VAL A 262 -10.68 6.08 -19.32
N TYR A 263 -9.72 5.36 -19.90
CA TYR A 263 -8.37 5.90 -20.09
C TYR A 263 -8.26 6.79 -21.33
N ALA A 264 -8.97 6.47 -22.42
CA ALA A 264 -9.03 7.29 -23.63
C ALA A 264 -9.70 8.66 -23.38
N SER A 265 -10.75 8.71 -22.56
CA SER A 265 -11.47 9.95 -22.22
C SER A 265 -10.70 10.90 -21.29
N LYS A 266 -9.55 10.48 -20.73
CA LYS A 266 -8.76 11.34 -19.83
C LYS A 266 -8.00 12.39 -20.63
N LYS A 267 -8.51 13.62 -20.62
CA LYS A 267 -7.83 14.79 -21.17
C LYS A 267 -6.37 14.87 -20.71
N ASP A 268 -5.46 15.09 -21.68
CA ASP A 268 -4.02 15.28 -21.53
C ASP A 268 -3.33 14.17 -20.71
N PHE A 269 -3.80 12.93 -20.85
CA PHE A 269 -3.20 11.78 -20.18
C PHE A 269 -2.99 10.64 -21.15
N VAL A 270 -1.74 10.23 -21.29
CA VAL A 270 -1.34 9.03 -22.03
C VAL A 270 -0.93 7.97 -21.01
N ILE A 271 -1.25 6.71 -21.30
CA ILE A 271 -0.79 5.59 -20.47
C ILE A 271 0.75 5.57 -20.53
N PRO A 272 1.43 5.61 -19.38
CA PRO A 272 2.89 5.65 -19.37
C PRO A 272 3.47 4.39 -19.99
N SER A 273 4.53 4.54 -20.78
CA SER A 273 5.36 3.44 -21.26
C SER A 273 6.47 3.14 -20.26
N GLY A 274 6.95 1.89 -20.28
CA GLY A 274 8.15 1.51 -19.52
C GLY A 274 9.40 2.21 -20.05
N LEU A 275 10.34 2.53 -19.14
CA LEU A 275 11.66 3.05 -19.51
C LEU A 275 12.48 2.01 -20.27
N MET A 276 12.32 0.73 -19.90
CA MET A 276 12.90 -0.42 -20.60
C MET A 276 11.80 -1.12 -21.39
N THR A 277 12.07 -1.43 -22.66
CA THR A 277 11.16 -2.19 -23.51
C THR A 277 11.09 -3.66 -23.10
N ASN A 278 12.22 -4.26 -22.74
CA ASN A 278 12.30 -5.60 -22.17
C ASN A 278 12.83 -5.51 -20.71
N PRO A 279 12.00 -5.82 -19.70
CA PRO A 279 12.43 -5.82 -18.30
C PRO A 279 13.16 -7.10 -17.87
N ASP A 280 13.22 -8.13 -18.70
CA ASP A 280 13.95 -9.37 -18.41
C ASP A 280 15.45 -9.19 -18.63
N VAL A 281 16.11 -8.64 -17.60
CA VAL A 281 17.55 -8.39 -17.60
C VAL A 281 18.35 -9.68 -17.74
N ALA A 282 17.86 -10.80 -17.19
CA ALA A 282 18.56 -12.08 -17.29
C ALA A 282 18.60 -12.56 -18.75
N ARG A 283 17.50 -12.42 -19.49
CA ARG A 283 17.47 -12.71 -20.92
C ARG A 283 18.37 -11.78 -21.73
N ILE A 284 18.42 -10.49 -21.39
CA ILE A 284 19.32 -9.54 -22.08
C ILE A 284 20.78 -9.91 -21.84
N ILE A 285 21.17 -10.18 -20.59
CA ILE A 285 22.54 -10.57 -20.23
C ILE A 285 22.94 -11.86 -20.94
N ASN A 286 22.05 -12.85 -21.00
CA ASN A 286 22.32 -14.16 -21.60
C ASN A 286 22.09 -14.22 -23.12
N SER A 287 21.81 -13.08 -23.76
CA SER A 287 21.64 -13.01 -25.21
C SER A 287 22.97 -13.26 -25.93
N GLN A 288 22.92 -13.86 -27.11
CA GLN A 288 24.13 -14.21 -27.88
C GLN A 288 24.92 -12.95 -28.21
N GLU A 289 24.24 -11.89 -28.60
CA GLU A 289 24.82 -10.60 -28.97
C GLU A 289 25.63 -9.98 -27.82
N VAL A 290 25.18 -10.17 -26.57
CA VAL A 290 25.91 -9.71 -25.40
C VAL A 290 27.06 -10.68 -25.06
N GLN A 291 26.79 -11.98 -25.04
CA GLN A 291 27.78 -13.00 -24.65
C GLN A 291 28.97 -13.09 -25.62
N GLU A 292 28.77 -12.84 -26.91
CA GLU A 292 29.83 -12.86 -27.93
C GLU A 292 30.89 -11.76 -27.74
N VAL A 293 30.50 -10.61 -27.18
CA VAL A 293 31.40 -9.46 -27.00
C VAL A 293 32.03 -9.43 -25.60
N LEU A 294 31.46 -10.17 -24.64
CA LEU A 294 31.94 -10.19 -23.27
C LEU A 294 33.32 -10.86 -23.17
N ARG A 295 34.18 -10.25 -22.35
CA ARG A 295 35.44 -10.87 -21.95
C ARG A 295 35.15 -12.08 -21.05
N PRO A 296 36.02 -13.11 -21.06
CA PRO A 296 35.87 -14.23 -20.15
C PRO A 296 35.82 -13.74 -18.71
N ALA A 297 34.97 -14.38 -17.90
CA ALA A 297 34.86 -14.07 -16.48
C ALA A 297 36.24 -14.24 -15.82
N LYS A 298 36.72 -13.18 -15.18
CA LYS A 298 37.97 -13.27 -14.41
C LYS A 298 37.73 -14.21 -13.24
N GLU A 299 38.72 -15.06 -12.96
CA GLU A 299 38.74 -15.83 -11.72
C GLU A 299 38.63 -14.88 -10.53
N GLY A 300 37.87 -15.29 -9.51
CA GLY A 300 37.63 -14.48 -8.33
C GLY A 300 38.92 -14.06 -7.63
N ALA A 301 38.83 -13.05 -6.77
CA ALA A 301 39.98 -12.65 -5.98
C ALA A 301 40.47 -13.84 -5.15
N LEU A 302 41.77 -14.15 -5.27
CA LEU A 302 42.40 -15.14 -4.41
C LEU A 302 42.18 -14.75 -2.95
N PRO A 303 41.94 -15.73 -2.05
CA PRO A 303 41.79 -15.44 -0.63
C PRO A 303 43.01 -14.67 -0.14
N LYS A 304 42.78 -13.71 0.78
CA LYS A 304 43.87 -12.94 1.38
C LYS A 304 44.84 -13.90 2.06
N VAL A 305 46.03 -14.01 1.50
CA VAL A 305 47.09 -14.84 2.07
C VAL A 305 47.61 -14.12 3.31
N GLU A 306 47.64 -14.84 4.44
CA GLU A 306 48.30 -14.35 5.65
C GLU A 306 49.80 -14.24 5.39
N ASN A 307 50.37 -13.06 5.69
CA ASN A 307 51.81 -12.86 5.54
C ASN A 307 52.54 -13.61 6.67
N LYS A 308 52.97 -14.83 6.38
CA LYS A 308 53.70 -15.69 7.32
C LYS A 308 55.15 -15.25 7.39
N ASN A 309 55.68 -15.06 8.61
CA ASN A 309 57.08 -14.70 8.81
C ASN A 309 58.01 -15.84 8.31
N PRO A 310 58.85 -15.63 7.29
CA PRO A 310 59.71 -16.66 6.72
C PRO A 310 60.80 -17.16 7.68
N LEU A 311 61.16 -16.37 8.69
CA LEU A 311 62.13 -16.79 9.70
C LEU A 311 61.55 -17.83 10.67
N LYS A 312 60.23 -17.85 10.83
CA LYS A 312 59.52 -18.75 11.75
C LYS A 312 58.76 -19.87 11.04
N ASN A 313 58.58 -19.77 9.72
CA ASN A 313 57.81 -20.73 8.93
C ASN A 313 58.65 -21.25 7.76
N GLU A 314 59.06 -22.50 7.85
CA GLU A 314 59.96 -23.16 6.90
C GLU A 314 59.38 -23.19 5.47
N LYS A 315 58.08 -23.49 5.31
CA LYS A 315 57.43 -23.50 4.00
C LYS A 315 57.40 -22.11 3.35
N ALA A 316 57.21 -21.04 4.14
CA ALA A 316 57.28 -19.67 3.64
C ALA A 316 58.72 -19.25 3.29
N ARG A 317 59.72 -19.83 3.97
CA ARG A 317 61.14 -19.64 3.67
C ARG A 317 61.53 -20.30 2.35
N GLU A 318 61.10 -21.54 2.13
CA GLU A 318 61.36 -22.30 0.91
C GLU A 318 60.73 -21.64 -0.31
N THR A 319 59.46 -21.21 -0.23
CA THR A 319 58.79 -20.55 -1.36
C THR A 319 59.45 -19.23 -1.76
N LEU A 320 60.01 -18.47 -0.80
CA LEU A 320 60.77 -17.25 -1.09
C LEU A 320 62.20 -17.54 -1.58
N ALA A 321 62.83 -18.62 -1.11
CA ALA A 321 64.18 -19.01 -1.53
C ALA A 321 64.23 -19.49 -2.98
N VAL A 322 63.19 -20.20 -3.42
CA VAL A 322 63.06 -20.70 -4.80
C VAL A 322 62.85 -19.55 -5.81
N ALA A 323 62.32 -18.39 -5.38
CA ALA A 323 62.11 -17.23 -6.26
C ALA A 323 63.39 -16.41 -6.56
N LYS A 324 64.56 -16.80 -6.04
CA LYS A 324 65.85 -16.11 -6.23
C LYS A 324 66.85 -16.82 -7.17
N LEU A 325 66.42 -17.87 -7.86
CA LEU A 325 67.14 -18.52 -8.98
C LEU A 325 66.32 -18.35 -10.26
#